data_AF-A0A3C0U6S2-F1
#
_entry.id   AF-A0A3C0U6S2-F1
#
_cell.length_a   1.000
_cell.length_b   1.000
_cell.length_c   1.000
_cell.angle_alpha   90.00
_cell.angle_beta   90.00
_cell.angle_gamma   90.00
#
_symmetry.space_group_name_H-M   'P 1'
#
loop_
_entity.id
_entity.type
_entity.pdbx_description
1 polymer ?
#
loop_
_entity_poly.entity_id
_entity_poly.type
_entity_poly.pdbx_seq_one_letter_code
_entity_poly.pdbx_strand_id
1 'polypeptide(L)'
;IPGKDMTSSIDLELQLYGELLMTGKRGSIVAIEPETGEILALISAPNYNPNELVGRVRSRNYTALYYDSINKPLFDRGILAEYPPGSPFKLINALIGLQEGVISSATTLTCRHGFHFGSLTVACHCKGGPLNLKQ
;
A
#
# COMPACT_ATOMS: atom_id res chain seq x y z
N ILE A 1 -23.47 12.63 -31.11
CA ILE A 1 -22.06 12.25 -31.34
C ILE A 1 -21.77 11.11 -30.38
N PRO A 2 -21.40 9.90 -30.85
CA PRO A 2 -21.04 8.80 -29.96
C PRO A 2 -19.76 9.12 -29.18
N GLY A 3 -19.61 8.48 -28.01
CA GLY A 3 -18.38 8.60 -27.20
C GLY A 3 -17.17 7.97 -27.90
N LYS A 4 -15.96 8.34 -27.46
CA LYS A 4 -14.72 7.69 -27.89
C LYS A 4 -14.40 6.50 -26.99
N ASP A 5 -13.84 5.46 -27.58
CA ASP A 5 -13.34 4.31 -26.82
C ASP A 5 -12.09 4.70 -26.01
N MET A 6 -11.90 4.04 -24.87
CA MET A 6 -10.74 4.19 -24.01
C MET A 6 -10.04 2.85 -23.82
N THR A 7 -8.71 2.86 -23.91
CA THR A 7 -7.86 1.71 -23.61
C THR A 7 -7.22 1.94 -22.25
N SER A 8 -7.29 0.93 -21.38
CA SER A 8 -6.68 0.93 -20.05
C SER A 8 -5.45 0.01 -20.04
N SER A 9 -4.47 0.32 -19.20
CA SER A 9 -3.29 -0.53 -18.93
C SER A 9 -3.60 -1.72 -18.00
N ILE A 10 -4.81 -1.79 -17.45
CA ILE A 10 -5.19 -2.86 -16.52
C ILE A 10 -5.17 -4.21 -17.24
N ASP A 11 -4.38 -5.13 -16.70
CA ASP A 11 -4.41 -6.54 -17.05
C ASP A 11 -5.56 -7.21 -16.28
N LEU A 12 -6.55 -7.71 -17.01
CA LEU A 12 -7.75 -8.28 -16.43
C LEU A 12 -7.46 -9.55 -15.62
N GLU A 13 -6.55 -10.41 -16.09
CA GLU A 13 -6.22 -11.66 -15.39
C GLU A 13 -5.51 -11.35 -14.07
N LEU A 14 -4.59 -10.38 -14.08
CA LEU A 14 -3.88 -9.93 -12.88
C LEU A 14 -4.84 -9.27 -11.88
N GLN A 15 -5.75 -8.42 -12.34
CA GLN A 15 -6.77 -7.78 -11.51
C GLN A 15 -7.64 -8.84 -10.81
N LEU A 16 -8.18 -9.80 -11.56
CA LEU A 16 -9.02 -10.88 -11.02
C LEU A 16 -8.27 -11.76 -10.03
N TYR A 17 -7.00 -12.06 -10.33
CA TYR A 17 -6.15 -12.81 -9.40
C TYR A 17 -5.90 -12.05 -8.09
N GLY A 18 -5.64 -10.75 -8.17
CA GLY A 18 -5.50 -9.90 -6.99
C GLY A 18 -6.78 -9.84 -6.14
N GLU A 19 -7.94 -9.72 -6.77
CA GLU A 19 -9.24 -9.75 -6.09
C GLU A 19 -9.49 -11.10 -5.39
N LEU A 20 -9.18 -12.21 -6.05
CA LEU A 20 -9.24 -13.54 -5.46
C LEU A 20 -8.38 -13.64 -4.20
N LEU A 21 -7.13 -13.20 -4.26
CA LEU A 21 -6.20 -13.21 -3.12
C LEU A 21 -6.68 -12.32 -1.96
N MET A 22 -7.46 -11.28 -2.26
CA MET A 22 -7.99 -10.33 -1.26
C MET A 22 -9.34 -10.76 -0.68
N THR A 23 -9.87 -11.95 -1.03
CA THR A 23 -11.08 -12.51 -0.43
C THR A 23 -10.94 -12.64 1.09
N GLY A 24 -11.86 -12.03 1.83
CA GLY A 24 -11.83 -12.01 3.30
C GLY A 24 -10.72 -11.15 3.92
N LYS A 25 -10.01 -10.34 3.11
CA LYS A 25 -8.96 -9.43 3.57
C LYS A 25 -9.41 -7.98 3.44
N ARG A 26 -8.69 -7.08 4.11
CA ARG A 26 -8.90 -5.64 4.05
C ARG A 26 -7.58 -4.94 3.73
N GLY A 27 -7.57 -4.13 2.68
CA GLY A 27 -6.37 -3.46 2.18
C GLY A 27 -6.45 -3.19 0.69
N SER A 28 -5.29 -3.05 0.07
CA SER A 28 -5.16 -2.82 -1.37
C SER A 28 -3.93 -3.53 -1.93
N ILE A 29 -3.96 -3.76 -3.25
CA ILE A 29 -2.82 -4.23 -4.04
C ILE A 29 -2.71 -3.29 -5.24
N VAL A 30 -1.49 -2.82 -5.50
CA VAL A 30 -1.15 -2.03 -6.70
C VAL A 30 -0.02 -2.74 -7.42
N ALA A 31 -0.23 -3.07 -8.69
CA ALA A 31 0.82 -3.56 -9.58
C ALA A 31 1.13 -2.46 -10.60
N ILE A 32 2.40 -2.06 -10.65
CA ILE A 32 2.92 -1.00 -11.52
C ILE A 32 4.04 -1.57 -12.39
N GLU A 33 4.05 -1.21 -13.67
CA GLU A 33 5.22 -1.37 -14.53
C GLU A 33 6.19 -0.22 -14.24
N PRO A 34 7.34 -0.45 -13.59
CA PRO A 34 8.21 0.64 -13.15
C PRO A 34 8.83 1.46 -14.29
N GLU A 35 9.03 0.85 -15.47
CA GLU A 35 9.65 1.56 -16.60
C GLU A 35 8.69 2.54 -17.26
N THR A 36 7.40 2.20 -17.36
CA THR A 36 6.38 3.03 -18.03
C THR A 36 5.50 3.82 -17.07
N GLY A 37 5.39 3.38 -15.81
CA GLY A 37 4.46 3.89 -14.81
C GLY A 37 3.03 3.38 -14.98
N GLU A 38 2.78 2.44 -15.89
CA GLU A 38 1.46 1.87 -16.12
C GLU A 38 0.95 1.08 -14.92
N ILE A 39 -0.32 1.28 -14.58
CA ILE A 39 -0.99 0.49 -13.54
C ILE A 39 -1.57 -0.75 -14.19
N LEU A 40 -1.01 -1.90 -13.86
CA LEU A 40 -1.42 -3.20 -14.39
C LEU A 40 -2.58 -3.78 -13.57
N ALA A 41 -2.65 -3.47 -12.27
CA ALA A 41 -3.77 -3.83 -11.43
C ALA A 41 -3.93 -2.86 -10.25
N LEU A 42 -5.17 -2.58 -9.87
CA LEU A 42 -5.54 -1.72 -8.74
C LEU A 42 -6.71 -2.37 -7.99
N ILE A 43 -6.39 -3.08 -6.91
CA ILE A 43 -7.36 -3.79 -6.09
C ILE A 43 -7.56 -3.04 -4.78
N SER A 44 -8.81 -2.81 -4.41
CA SER A 44 -9.21 -2.38 -3.06
C SER A 44 -10.16 -3.44 -2.49
N ALA A 45 -9.96 -3.85 -1.25
CA ALA A 45 -10.81 -4.83 -0.59
C ALA A 45 -11.17 -4.43 0.85
N PRO A 46 -12.40 -4.74 1.30
CA PRO A 46 -13.52 -5.29 0.52
C PRO A 46 -14.05 -4.29 -0.53
N ASN A 47 -14.52 -4.80 -1.68
CA ASN A 47 -15.16 -4.00 -2.75
C ASN A 47 -16.66 -4.37 -2.90
N TYR A 48 -17.30 -3.88 -3.95
CA TYR A 48 -18.70 -4.13 -4.29
C TYR A 48 -18.85 -4.44 -5.79
N ASN A 49 -19.95 -5.06 -6.19
CA ASN A 49 -20.27 -5.28 -7.59
C ASN A 49 -20.78 -3.96 -8.22
N PRO A 50 -20.11 -3.38 -9.24
CA PRO A 50 -20.52 -2.11 -9.84
C PRO A 50 -21.94 -2.11 -10.40
N ASN A 51 -22.47 -3.26 -10.82
CA ASN A 51 -23.84 -3.40 -11.32
C ASN A 51 -24.90 -3.06 -10.26
N GLU A 52 -24.57 -3.13 -8.97
CA GLU A 52 -25.46 -2.74 -7.88
C GLU A 52 -25.74 -1.22 -7.87
N LEU A 53 -24.87 -0.42 -8.48
CA LEU A 53 -25.00 1.03 -8.56
C LEU A 53 -25.65 1.52 -9.86
N VAL A 54 -26.31 0.63 -10.61
CA VAL A 54 -26.98 0.96 -11.88
C VAL A 54 -28.50 0.83 -11.76
N GLY A 55 -29.23 1.66 -12.52
CA GLY A 55 -30.68 1.56 -12.66
C GLY A 55 -31.47 1.96 -11.40
N ARG A 56 -32.66 1.38 -11.25
CA ARG A 56 -33.66 1.81 -10.24
C ARG A 56 -33.29 1.43 -8.80
N VAL A 57 -32.43 0.43 -8.61
CA VAL A 57 -32.02 -0.05 -7.28
C VAL A 57 -30.81 0.68 -6.72
N ARG A 58 -30.14 1.52 -7.53
CA ARG A 58 -28.92 2.25 -7.19
C ARG A 58 -29.00 2.95 -5.83
N SER A 59 -30.03 3.75 -5.58
CA SER A 59 -30.11 4.55 -4.35
C SER A 59 -30.18 3.71 -3.09
N ARG A 60 -30.91 2.59 -3.15
CA ARG A 60 -31.02 1.65 -2.01
C ARG A 60 -29.67 0.97 -1.75
N ASN A 61 -29.02 0.46 -2.79
CA ASN A 61 -27.74 -0.24 -2.68
C ASN A 61 -26.62 0.69 -2.23
N TYR A 62 -26.54 1.90 -2.82
CA TYR A 62 -25.58 2.91 -2.40
C TYR A 62 -25.69 3.22 -0.91
N THR A 63 -26.92 3.45 -0.42
CA THR A 63 -27.16 3.72 1.00
C THR A 63 -26.68 2.57 1.89
N ALA A 64 -26.92 1.31 1.50
CA ALA A 64 -26.43 0.16 2.24
C ALA A 64 -24.88 0.08 2.26
N LEU A 65 -24.24 0.27 1.10
CA LEU A 65 -22.77 0.28 0.98
C LEU A 65 -22.13 1.45 1.74
N TYR A 66 -22.78 2.62 1.75
CA TYR A 66 -22.32 3.81 2.46
C TYR A 66 -22.37 3.64 3.98
N TYR A 67 -23.42 3.00 4.50
CA TYR A 67 -23.55 2.74 5.93
C TYR A 67 -22.77 1.52 6.44
N ASP A 68 -22.14 0.74 5.56
CA ASP A 68 -21.20 -0.32 5.97
C ASP A 68 -19.89 0.30 6.49
N SER A 69 -19.90 0.68 7.77
CA SER A 69 -18.78 1.29 8.46
C SER A 69 -17.61 0.33 8.74
N ILE A 70 -17.87 -0.98 8.66
CA ILE A 70 -16.89 -2.03 8.93
C ILE A 70 -16.06 -2.29 7.67
N ASN A 71 -16.72 -2.62 6.56
CA ASN A 71 -16.05 -2.99 5.32
C ASN A 71 -15.73 -1.79 4.46
N LYS A 72 -16.49 -0.69 4.55
CA LYS A 72 -16.29 0.53 3.74
C LYS A 72 -16.01 0.20 2.27
N PRO A 73 -16.92 -0.48 1.56
CA PRO A 73 -16.68 -0.97 0.20
C PRO A 73 -16.57 0.15 -0.84
N LEU A 74 -17.14 1.33 -0.57
CA LEU A 74 -17.01 2.52 -1.42
C LEU A 74 -15.67 3.25 -1.26
N PHE A 75 -14.83 2.83 -0.30
CA PHE A 75 -13.55 3.49 -0.01
C PHE A 75 -12.42 2.81 -0.79
N ASP A 76 -11.83 3.56 -1.72
CA ASP A 76 -10.66 3.12 -2.48
C ASP A 76 -9.41 3.19 -1.59
N ARG A 77 -8.94 2.01 -1.13
CA ARG A 77 -7.76 1.90 -0.29
C ARG A 77 -6.44 1.96 -1.06
N GLY A 78 -6.47 1.79 -2.38
CA GLY A 78 -5.28 1.91 -3.22
C GLY A 78 -4.84 3.37 -3.33
N ILE A 79 -5.81 4.29 -3.38
CA ILE A 79 -5.55 5.71 -3.66
C ILE A 79 -5.78 6.60 -2.43
N LEU A 80 -6.83 6.34 -1.65
CA LEU A 80 -7.30 7.28 -0.61
C LEU A 80 -6.87 6.90 0.80
N ALA A 81 -6.39 5.68 1.03
CA ALA A 81 -6.01 5.23 2.36
C ALA A 81 -4.61 5.71 2.75
N GLU A 82 -4.52 6.33 3.92
CA GLU A 82 -3.26 6.71 4.53
C GLU A 82 -2.88 5.72 5.63
N TYR A 83 -1.80 4.99 5.41
CA TYR A 83 -1.22 4.07 6.39
C TYR A 83 0.20 4.52 6.73
N PRO A 84 0.64 4.37 7.99
CA PRO A 84 2.05 4.51 8.32
C PRO A 84 2.86 3.52 7.44
N PRO A 85 3.85 3.99 6.67
CA PRO A 85 4.53 3.16 5.66
C PRO A 85 5.41 2.07 6.30
N GLY A 86 5.73 2.19 7.59
CA GLY A 86 6.48 1.19 8.34
C GLY A 86 7.91 0.99 7.86
N SER A 87 8.45 -0.21 8.06
CA SER A 87 9.84 -0.54 7.69
C SER A 87 10.20 -0.39 6.20
N PRO A 88 9.28 -0.55 5.21
CA PRO A 88 9.56 -0.18 3.82
C PRO A 88 10.18 1.22 3.64
N PHE A 89 9.79 2.20 4.46
CA PHE A 89 10.32 3.56 4.40
C PHE A 89 11.82 3.67 4.76
N LYS A 90 12.39 2.66 5.41
CA LYS A 90 13.82 2.63 5.76
C LYS A 90 14.74 2.70 4.54
N LEU A 91 14.30 2.20 3.38
CA LEU A 91 15.09 2.27 2.14
C LEU A 91 15.31 3.73 1.70
N ILE A 92 14.29 4.58 1.85
CA ILE A 92 14.40 6.01 1.53
C ILE A 92 15.33 6.69 2.53
N ASN A 93 15.15 6.45 3.83
CA ASN A 93 16.05 7.00 4.86
C ASN A 93 17.51 6.56 4.67
N ALA A 94 17.73 5.31 4.28
CA ALA A 94 19.05 4.77 3.96
C ALA A 94 19.69 5.52 2.78
N LEU A 95 18.93 5.73 1.70
CA LEU A 95 19.40 6.47 0.53
C LEU A 95 19.74 7.92 0.88
N ILE A 96 18.89 8.59 1.66
CA ILE A 96 19.16 9.94 2.17
C ILE A 96 20.45 9.95 3.00
N GLY A 97 20.62 8.99 3.92
CA GLY A 97 21.83 8.92 4.75
C GLY A 97 23.12 8.74 3.93
N LEU A 98 23.05 7.97 2.84
CA LEU A 98 24.17 7.83 1.89
C LEU A 98 24.42 9.12 1.11
N GLN A 99 23.36 9.77 0.63
CA GLN A 99 23.45 11.01 -0.15
C GLN A 99 24.02 12.17 0.67
N GLU A 100 23.60 12.30 1.93
CA GLU A 100 24.09 13.32 2.86
C GLU A 100 25.48 12.98 3.43
N GLY A 101 26.04 11.81 3.12
CA GLY A 101 27.35 11.38 3.59
C GLY A 101 27.45 11.09 5.09
N VAL A 102 26.32 11.02 5.81
CA VAL A 102 26.28 10.70 7.25
C VAL A 102 26.51 9.21 7.50
N ILE A 103 26.27 8.36 6.50
CA ILE A 103 26.65 6.95 6.48
C ILE A 103 27.27 6.59 5.12
N SER A 104 27.99 5.47 5.08
CA SER A 104 28.50 4.83 3.87
C SER A 104 28.02 3.38 3.82
N SER A 105 28.22 2.70 2.69
CA SER A 105 27.91 1.26 2.59
C SER A 105 28.74 0.38 3.54
N ALA A 106 29.86 0.89 4.07
CA ALA A 106 30.71 0.20 5.04
C ALA A 106 30.40 0.57 6.50
N THR A 107 29.55 1.58 6.73
CA THR A 107 29.19 2.02 8.09
C THR A 107 28.49 0.89 8.82
N THR A 108 28.98 0.57 10.02
CA THR A 108 28.41 -0.45 10.91
C THR A 108 28.03 0.20 12.23
N LEU A 109 26.80 -0.05 12.69
CA LEU A 109 26.27 0.43 13.96
C LEU A 109 25.91 -0.76 14.84
N THR A 110 26.23 -0.68 16.13
CA THR A 110 25.83 -1.74 17.08
C THR A 110 24.43 -1.45 17.61
N CYS A 111 23.46 -2.28 17.25
CA CYS A 111 22.12 -2.22 17.81
C CYS A 111 22.09 -2.86 19.20
N ARG A 112 21.66 -2.09 20.20
CA ARG A 112 21.46 -2.54 21.58
C ARG A 112 19.97 -2.77 21.91
N HIS A 113 19.23 -3.40 20.99
CA HIS A 113 17.78 -3.63 21.07
C HIS A 113 16.89 -2.36 21.02
N GLY A 114 17.47 -1.22 20.65
CA GLY A 114 16.73 0.02 20.52
C GLY A 114 17.65 1.23 20.43
N PHE A 115 17.02 2.40 20.25
CA PHE A 115 17.64 3.70 20.43
C PHE A 115 17.33 4.20 21.84
N HIS A 116 18.36 4.61 22.58
CA HIS A 116 18.25 5.07 23.95
C HIS A 116 18.87 6.47 24.08
N PHE A 117 18.09 7.43 24.58
CA PHE A 117 18.55 8.79 24.84
C PHE A 117 17.85 9.37 26.08
N GLY A 118 18.60 9.53 27.18
CA GLY A 118 18.02 9.91 28.46
C GLY A 118 16.97 8.89 28.93
N SER A 119 15.74 9.35 29.18
CA SER A 119 14.60 8.49 29.51
C SER A 119 13.87 7.92 28.29
N LEU A 120 14.17 8.39 27.07
CA LEU A 120 13.53 7.88 25.85
C LEU A 120 14.17 6.55 25.44
N THR A 121 13.33 5.53 25.27
CA THR A 121 13.71 4.25 24.67
C THR A 121 12.76 3.95 23.51
N VAL A 122 13.33 3.83 22.31
CA VAL A 122 12.63 3.37 21.11
C VAL A 122 13.11 1.95 20.81
N ALA A 123 12.26 0.96 21.07
CA ALA A 123 12.59 -0.45 20.86
C ALA A 123 12.73 -0.77 19.36
N CYS A 124 13.43 -1.88 19.06
CA CYS A 124 13.61 -2.37 17.69
C CYS A 124 13.14 -3.83 17.54
N HIS A 125 12.88 -4.24 16.29
CA HIS A 125 12.49 -5.61 15.94
C HIS A 125 13.65 -6.51 15.47
N CYS A 126 14.88 -6.00 15.42
CA CYS A 126 16.04 -6.76 14.94
C CYS A 126 16.63 -7.64 16.05
N LYS A 127 17.52 -8.58 15.68
CA LYS A 127 18.19 -9.51 16.61
C LYS A 127 19.26 -8.84 17.50
N GLY A 128 19.54 -7.55 17.31
CA GLY A 128 20.64 -6.85 17.97
C GLY A 128 22.02 -7.18 17.39
N GLY A 129 23.06 -6.51 17.90
CA GLY A 129 24.45 -6.71 17.48
C GLY A 129 24.91 -5.73 16.38
N PRO A 130 26.11 -5.95 15.81
CA PRO A 130 26.63 -5.11 14.73
C PRO A 130 25.80 -5.30 13.45
N LEU A 131 25.27 -4.19 12.92
CA LEU A 131 24.46 -4.14 11.71
C LEU A 131 25.02 -3.10 10.74
N ASN A 132 25.06 -3.43 9.47
CA ASN A 132 25.30 -2.51 8.36
C ASN A 132 24.03 -2.34 7.52
N LEU A 133 24.11 -1.50 6.48
CA LEU A 133 22.96 -1.16 5.64
C LEU A 133 22.31 -2.34 4.90
N LYS A 134 23.04 -3.45 4.69
CA LYS A 134 22.57 -4.62 3.94
C LYS A 134 21.87 -5.68 4.81
N GLN A 135 22.00 -5.58 6.13
CA GLN A 135 21.51 -6.58 7.09
C GLN A 135 20.15 -6.17 7.66
#